data_AF-A0A7W1GIE0-F1
#
_entry.id   AF-A0A7W1GIE0-F1
#
_cell.length_a   1.000
_cell.length_b   1.000
_cell.length_c   1.000
_cell.angle_alpha   90.00
_cell.angle_beta   90.00
_cell.angle_gamma   90.00
#
_symmetry.space_group_name_H-M   'P 1'
#
loop_
_entity.id
_entity.type
_entity.pdbx_description
1 polymer ?
#
loop_
_entity_poly.entity_id
_entity_poly.type
_entity_poly.pdbx_seq_one_letter_code
_entity_poly.pdbx_strand_id
1 'polypeptide(L)'
;MRSKFIALGLLLSLLATHVPAAAPRLRVKTEPRRISRAALEDKIRGGWAGQMIGVSYGAPTEFRSNGKIIETNIGGYQDWKPDRLMNSIAQDDLYVEMTFAEVMDRIGLDATTEQYGEAFKDSKYRLWHANAGARRLLNQGIKAPMSGHPKYNIHANDIDFQIEADFIGMMTPGLPQESNKYCERVGRVMNHGDGLYGGMFVTGMYAVAFFESDPRKI
;
A
#
# COMPACT_ATOMS: atom_id res chain seq x y z
N MET A 1 -33.54 15.36 -74.17
CA MET A 1 -32.23 15.13 -74.81
C MET A 1 -31.14 15.43 -73.78
N ARG A 2 -30.35 14.39 -73.43
CA ARG A 2 -29.10 14.39 -72.62
C ARG A 2 -29.18 14.60 -71.10
N SER A 3 -29.28 13.46 -70.42
CA SER A 3 -28.71 13.16 -69.11
C SER A 3 -27.25 13.63 -68.98
N LYS A 4 -26.88 14.18 -67.82
CA LYS A 4 -25.50 14.26 -67.34
C LYS A 4 -25.47 13.73 -65.91
N PHE A 5 -25.10 12.46 -65.79
CA PHE A 5 -24.65 11.84 -64.54
C PHE A 5 -23.37 12.54 -64.06
N ILE A 6 -23.37 13.01 -62.81
CA ILE A 6 -22.15 13.46 -62.12
C ILE A 6 -21.57 12.21 -61.46
N ALA A 7 -20.40 11.79 -61.92
CA ALA A 7 -19.66 10.64 -61.38
C ALA A 7 -18.88 11.04 -60.12
N LEU A 8 -18.95 10.13 -59.15
CA LEU A 8 -18.35 10.14 -57.82
C LEU A 8 -16.81 10.07 -57.90
N GLY A 9 -16.13 10.83 -57.06
CA GLY A 9 -14.69 10.71 -56.80
C GLY A 9 -14.38 10.87 -55.32
N LEU A 10 -14.71 9.86 -54.52
CA LEU A 10 -14.31 9.76 -53.10
C LEU A 10 -12.88 9.22 -53.05
N LEU A 11 -11.89 10.09 -52.86
CA LEU A 11 -10.54 9.69 -52.49
C LEU A 11 -10.54 9.21 -51.04
N LEU A 12 -10.54 7.89 -50.83
CA LEU A 12 -10.14 7.30 -49.54
C LEU A 12 -8.61 7.31 -49.48
N SER A 13 -8.04 8.21 -48.69
CA SER A 13 -6.65 8.15 -48.26
C SER A 13 -6.50 7.08 -47.18
N LEU A 14 -5.90 5.93 -47.53
CA LEU A 14 -5.40 4.96 -46.58
C LEU A 14 -4.20 5.56 -45.81
N LEU A 15 -4.47 6.12 -44.64
CA LEU A 15 -3.43 6.42 -43.64
C LEU A 15 -3.06 5.11 -42.94
N ALA A 16 -2.02 4.44 -43.44
CA ALA A 16 -1.38 3.33 -42.73
C ALA A 16 -0.73 3.88 -41.45
N THR A 17 -1.39 3.71 -40.31
CA THR A 17 -0.82 3.99 -38.99
C THR A 17 0.35 3.04 -38.76
N HIS A 18 1.57 3.54 -38.95
CA HIS A 18 2.77 2.86 -38.48
C HIS A 18 2.69 2.80 -36.95
N VAL A 19 2.40 1.63 -36.41
CA VAL A 19 2.66 1.33 -34.98
C VAL A 19 4.18 1.20 -34.86
N PRO A 20 4.89 2.16 -34.22
CA PRO A 20 6.32 2.02 -34.06
C PRO A 20 6.59 0.77 -33.21
N ALA A 21 7.46 -0.11 -33.71
CA ALA A 21 7.94 -1.26 -32.96
C ALA A 21 8.51 -0.77 -31.62
N ALA A 22 8.04 -1.36 -30.52
CA ALA A 22 8.51 -1.03 -29.18
C ALA A 22 10.04 -1.21 -29.13
N ALA A 23 10.75 -0.12 -28.82
CA ALA A 23 12.20 -0.15 -28.67
C ALA A 23 12.59 -1.23 -27.63
N PRO A 24 13.65 -2.01 -27.87
CA PRO A 24 14.10 -3.03 -26.94
C PRO A 24 14.44 -2.37 -25.60
N ARG A 25 13.77 -2.80 -24.52
CA ARG A 25 14.10 -2.36 -23.16
C ARG A 25 15.52 -2.83 -22.86
N LEU A 26 16.46 -1.89 -22.71
CA LEU A 26 17.79 -2.14 -22.16
C LEU A 26 17.63 -2.75 -20.76
N ARG A 27 17.85 -4.07 -20.65
CA ARG A 27 18.05 -4.72 -19.36
C ARG A 27 19.43 -4.30 -18.87
N VAL A 28 19.49 -3.25 -18.05
CA VAL A 28 20.69 -2.97 -17.26
C VAL A 28 20.89 -4.18 -16.37
N LYS A 29 21.95 -4.96 -16.63
CA LYS A 29 22.39 -6.01 -15.71
C LYS A 29 22.97 -5.31 -14.49
N THR A 30 22.14 -5.08 -13.48
CA THR A 30 22.60 -4.66 -12.17
C THR A 30 23.16 -5.88 -11.45
N GLU A 31 24.37 -5.75 -10.91
CA GLU A 31 24.92 -6.78 -10.03
C GLU A 31 24.01 -6.98 -8.82
N PRO A 32 23.78 -8.22 -8.37
CA PRO A 32 22.92 -8.48 -7.21
C PRO A 32 23.54 -7.88 -5.95
N ARG A 33 22.72 -7.18 -5.18
CA ARG A 33 23.09 -6.69 -3.84
C ARG A 33 23.05 -7.84 -2.84
N ARG A 34 23.95 -7.82 -1.87
CA ARG A 34 24.06 -8.87 -0.84
C ARG A 34 23.86 -8.28 0.54
N ILE A 35 23.12 -8.99 1.38
CA ILE A 35 22.94 -8.70 2.80
C ILE A 35 23.18 -10.00 3.58
N SER A 36 23.84 -9.91 4.73
CA SER A 36 24.01 -11.08 5.59
C SER A 36 22.66 -11.45 6.20
N ARG A 37 22.46 -12.74 6.50
CA ARG A 37 21.24 -13.18 7.18
C ARG A 37 21.02 -12.46 8.51
N ALA A 38 22.08 -12.25 9.28
CA ALA A 38 22.01 -11.53 10.55
C ALA A 38 21.56 -10.07 10.36
N ALA A 39 22.09 -9.36 9.36
CA ALA A 39 21.68 -7.99 9.08
C ALA A 39 20.25 -7.91 8.53
N LEU A 40 19.82 -8.90 7.74
CA LEU A 40 18.44 -9.01 7.27
C LEU A 40 17.47 -9.19 8.45
N GLU A 41 17.76 -10.14 9.34
CA GLU A 41 16.94 -10.42 10.53
C GLU A 41 16.89 -9.22 11.48
N ASP A 42 18.03 -8.56 11.72
CA ASP A 42 18.12 -7.36 12.56
C ASP A 42 17.24 -6.23 12.01
N LYS A 43 17.29 -5.99 10.69
CA LYS A 43 16.48 -4.95 10.05
C LYS A 43 14.99 -5.27 10.01
N ILE A 44 14.60 -6.53 9.80
CA ILE A 44 13.18 -6.95 9.88
C ILE A 44 12.67 -6.73 11.31
N ARG A 45 13.43 -7.16 12.33
CA ARG A 45 13.07 -6.94 13.74
C ARG A 45 13.00 -5.44 14.06
N GLY A 46 13.92 -4.65 13.53
CA GLY A 46 13.94 -3.20 13.67
C GLY A 46 12.74 -2.52 13.03
N GLY A 47 12.26 -3.00 11.87
CA GLY A 47 11.04 -2.52 11.22
C GLY A 47 9.81 -2.70 12.11
N TRP A 48 9.56 -3.93 12.57
CA TRP A 48 8.48 -4.25 13.51
C TRP A 48 8.58 -3.42 14.80
N ALA A 49 9.77 -3.37 15.42
CA ALA A 49 9.98 -2.59 16.64
C ALA A 49 9.72 -1.09 16.41
N GLY A 50 10.18 -0.54 15.29
CA GLY A 50 9.99 0.86 14.93
C GLY A 50 8.52 1.23 14.79
N GLN A 51 7.74 0.41 14.08
CA GLN A 51 6.30 0.59 13.93
C GLN A 51 5.58 0.52 15.29
N MET A 52 5.85 -0.53 16.09
CA MET A 52 5.28 -0.69 17.44
C MET A 52 5.60 0.50 18.36
N ILE A 53 6.82 1.04 18.31
CA ILE A 53 7.23 2.23 19.05
C ILE A 53 6.45 3.45 18.54
N GLY A 54 6.39 3.64 17.22
CA GLY A 54 5.72 4.77 16.57
C GLY A 54 4.26 4.88 16.97
N VAL A 55 3.50 3.78 16.84
CA VAL A 55 2.07 3.76 17.17
C VAL A 55 1.82 3.97 18.66
N SER A 56 2.67 3.36 19.52
CA SER A 56 2.56 3.52 20.97
C SER A 56 2.91 4.93 21.45
N TYR A 57 3.84 5.59 20.76
CA TYR A 57 4.22 6.97 21.03
C TYR A 57 3.16 7.97 20.55
N GLY A 58 2.55 7.72 19.38
CA GLY A 58 1.54 8.58 18.77
C GLY A 58 0.17 8.51 19.45
N ALA A 59 -0.29 7.33 19.85
CA ALA A 59 -1.64 7.08 20.35
C ALA A 59 -2.13 8.06 21.44
N PRO A 60 -1.34 8.46 22.47
CA PRO A 60 -1.80 9.40 23.48
C PRO A 60 -2.10 10.82 22.97
N THR A 61 -1.67 11.15 21.76
CA THR A 61 -1.79 12.48 21.15
C THR A 61 -2.84 12.55 20.03
N GLU A 62 -3.41 11.40 19.64
CA GLU A 62 -4.39 11.29 18.56
C GLU A 62 -5.59 12.22 18.78
N PHE A 63 -5.86 13.08 17.79
CA PHE A 63 -6.90 14.13 17.83
C PHE A 63 -6.79 15.16 18.98
N ARG A 64 -5.61 15.33 19.59
CA ARG A 64 -5.41 16.27 20.72
C ARG A 64 -4.65 17.55 20.38
N SER A 65 -4.06 17.64 19.18
CA SER A 65 -3.28 18.82 18.73
C SER A 65 -3.48 19.13 17.25
N ASN A 66 -4.74 19.21 16.80
CA ASN A 66 -5.06 19.46 15.40
C ASN A 66 -4.61 20.85 14.94
N GLY A 67 -3.77 20.89 13.91
CA GLY A 67 -3.27 22.14 13.32
C GLY A 67 -2.29 22.93 14.19
N LYS A 68 -1.73 22.31 15.24
CA LYS A 68 -0.78 22.96 16.17
C LYS A 68 0.35 22.02 16.53
N ILE A 69 1.53 22.59 16.78
CA ILE A 69 2.66 21.85 17.34
C ILE A 69 2.31 21.48 18.79
N ILE A 70 2.64 20.24 19.17
CA ILE A 70 2.53 19.80 20.56
C ILE A 70 3.66 20.48 21.36
N GLU A 71 3.31 21.50 22.14
CA GLU A 71 4.27 22.24 22.98
C GLU A 71 4.38 21.68 24.41
N THR A 72 3.50 20.75 24.79
CA THR A 72 3.42 20.18 26.14
C THR A 72 3.25 18.67 26.10
N ASN A 73 3.51 17.98 27.21
CA ASN A 73 3.41 16.53 27.32
C ASN A 73 1.95 16.02 27.38
N ILE A 74 1.21 16.18 26.28
CA ILE A 74 -0.21 15.79 26.17
C ILE A 74 -0.33 14.26 26.27
N GLY A 75 -1.19 13.79 27.18
CA GLY A 75 -1.38 12.34 27.38
C GLY A 75 -0.12 11.62 27.88
N GLY A 76 0.86 12.36 28.41
CA GLY A 76 2.10 11.80 28.91
C GLY A 76 2.97 11.16 27.82
N TYR A 77 2.81 11.48 26.54
CA TYR A 77 3.56 10.83 25.44
C TYR A 77 5.10 10.91 25.58
N GLN A 78 5.63 11.93 26.27
CA GLN A 78 7.06 12.06 26.59
C GLN A 78 7.50 11.21 27.80
N ASP A 79 6.57 10.71 28.63
CA ASP A 79 6.86 9.84 29.78
C ASP A 79 7.01 8.38 29.34
N TRP A 80 7.96 8.13 28.44
CA TRP A 80 8.16 6.82 27.82
C TRP A 80 8.53 5.74 28.85
N LYS A 81 7.88 4.58 28.73
CA LYS A 81 8.20 3.36 29.48
C LYS A 81 8.05 2.16 28.55
N PRO A 82 8.87 1.10 28.69
CA PRO A 82 8.75 -0.10 27.85
C PRO A 82 7.34 -0.69 27.81
N ASP A 83 6.60 -0.67 28.92
CA ASP A 83 5.23 -1.20 29.00
C ASP A 83 4.23 -0.51 28.06
N ARG A 84 4.54 0.69 27.55
CA ARG A 84 3.71 1.37 26.54
C ARG A 84 3.61 0.58 25.24
N LEU A 85 4.61 -0.26 24.94
CA LEU A 85 4.59 -1.12 23.75
C LEU A 85 3.40 -2.07 23.74
N MET A 86 2.82 -2.40 24.90
CA MET A 86 1.60 -3.21 24.98
C MET A 86 0.42 -2.57 24.23
N ASN A 87 0.42 -1.25 24.07
CA ASN A 87 -0.60 -0.53 23.31
C ASN A 87 -0.60 -0.92 21.82
N SER A 88 0.56 -1.23 21.24
CA SER A 88 0.69 -1.57 19.80
C SER A 88 -0.19 -2.75 19.38
N ILE A 89 -0.42 -3.71 20.29
CA ILE A 89 -1.28 -4.89 20.03
C ILE A 89 -2.74 -4.49 19.78
N ALA A 90 -3.14 -3.31 20.26
CA ALA A 90 -4.50 -2.79 20.13
C ALA A 90 -4.64 -1.71 19.03
N GLN A 91 -3.59 -1.46 18.23
CA GLN A 91 -3.59 -0.47 17.15
C GLN A 91 -3.91 -1.14 15.80
N ASP A 92 -4.79 -0.53 15.01
CA ASP A 92 -5.15 -1.02 13.67
C ASP A 92 -3.98 -1.07 12.72
N ASP A 93 -3.02 -0.15 12.87
CA ASP A 93 -1.74 -0.15 12.18
C ASP A 93 -1.06 -1.53 12.19
N LEU A 94 -1.23 -2.31 13.27
CA LEU A 94 -0.59 -3.61 13.48
C LEU A 94 -1.52 -4.78 13.17
N TYR A 95 -2.73 -4.82 13.75
CA TYR A 95 -3.56 -6.03 13.59
C TYR A 95 -4.18 -6.17 12.20
N VAL A 96 -4.31 -5.09 11.42
CA VAL A 96 -4.85 -5.17 10.07
C VAL A 96 -3.83 -5.80 9.13
N GLU A 97 -2.59 -5.33 9.16
CA GLU A 97 -1.53 -5.90 8.33
C GLU A 97 -1.23 -7.37 8.66
N MET A 98 -1.38 -7.79 9.92
CA MET A 98 -1.26 -9.20 10.32
C MET A 98 -2.27 -10.10 9.60
N THR A 99 -3.47 -9.60 9.32
CA THR A 99 -4.48 -10.34 8.54
C THR A 99 -4.01 -10.55 7.10
N PHE A 100 -3.33 -9.56 6.50
CA PHE A 100 -2.79 -9.69 5.15
C PHE A 100 -1.52 -10.53 5.09
N ALA A 101 -0.66 -10.43 6.10
CA ALA A 101 0.50 -11.31 6.25
C ALA A 101 0.07 -12.78 6.36
N GLU A 102 -0.97 -13.09 7.15
CA GLU A 102 -1.51 -14.46 7.26
C GLU A 102 -2.00 -15.01 5.91
N VAL A 103 -2.59 -14.17 5.06
CA VAL A 103 -3.01 -14.58 3.71
C VAL A 103 -1.81 -15.02 2.87
N MET A 104 -0.67 -14.32 2.96
CA MET A 104 0.53 -14.72 2.24
C MET A 104 1.10 -16.04 2.76
N ASP A 105 1.07 -16.29 4.08
CA ASP A 105 1.51 -17.55 4.67
C ASP A 105 0.63 -18.73 4.24
N ARG A 106 -0.68 -18.52 4.13
CA ARG A 106 -1.65 -19.60 3.85
C ARG A 106 -1.89 -19.86 2.37
N ILE A 107 -1.97 -18.81 1.57
CA ILE A 107 -2.34 -18.87 0.15
C ILE A 107 -1.09 -18.75 -0.74
N GLY A 108 -0.05 -18.07 -0.26
CA GLY A 108 1.19 -17.81 -0.98
C GLY A 108 1.29 -16.38 -1.50
N LEU A 109 2.48 -16.04 -1.99
CA LEU A 109 2.83 -14.69 -2.48
C LEU A 109 2.01 -14.24 -3.71
N ASP A 110 1.35 -15.18 -4.40
CA ASP A 110 0.50 -14.91 -5.57
C ASP A 110 -0.98 -14.68 -5.21
N ALA A 111 -1.33 -14.59 -3.92
CA ALA A 111 -2.69 -14.31 -3.49
C ALA A 111 -3.29 -13.07 -4.18
N THR A 112 -4.56 -13.18 -4.59
CA THR A 112 -5.28 -12.13 -5.31
C THR A 112 -5.88 -11.10 -4.35
N THR A 113 -6.21 -9.91 -4.85
CA THR A 113 -6.93 -8.88 -4.07
C THR A 113 -8.24 -9.39 -3.48
N GLU A 114 -8.98 -10.24 -4.22
CA GLU A 114 -10.20 -10.88 -3.69
C GLU A 114 -9.90 -11.78 -2.49
N GLN A 115 -8.80 -12.53 -2.50
CA GLN A 115 -8.41 -13.41 -1.40
C GLN A 115 -8.02 -12.63 -0.14
N TYR A 116 -7.28 -11.52 -0.29
CA TYR A 116 -7.05 -10.60 0.83
C TYR A 116 -8.38 -10.01 1.35
N GLY A 117 -9.28 -9.65 0.45
CA GLY A 117 -10.62 -9.15 0.78
C GLY A 117 -11.46 -10.16 1.58
N GLU A 118 -11.45 -11.45 1.23
CA GLU A 118 -12.18 -12.48 1.98
C GLU A 118 -11.63 -12.68 3.40
N ALA A 119 -10.30 -12.66 3.59
CA ALA A 119 -9.73 -12.71 4.94
C ALA A 119 -10.10 -11.47 5.77
N PHE A 120 -9.97 -10.28 5.16
CA PHE A 120 -10.27 -9.01 5.81
C PHE A 120 -11.76 -8.84 6.17
N LYS A 121 -12.66 -9.34 5.32
CA LYS A 121 -14.11 -9.35 5.53
C LYS A 121 -14.50 -10.00 6.86
N ASP A 122 -13.81 -11.07 7.24
CA ASP A 122 -14.11 -11.88 8.43
C ASP A 122 -13.41 -11.40 9.71
N SER A 123 -12.54 -10.38 9.62
CA SER A 123 -11.86 -9.78 10.77
C SER A 123 -12.82 -9.36 11.88
N LYS A 124 -12.40 -9.49 13.15
CA LYS A 124 -13.23 -9.24 14.34
C LYS A 124 -12.81 -8.01 15.16
N TYR A 125 -11.72 -7.37 14.79
CA TYR A 125 -11.23 -6.15 15.42
C TYR A 125 -12.00 -4.90 14.95
N ARG A 126 -11.79 -3.79 15.64
CA ARG A 126 -12.38 -2.49 15.28
C ARG A 126 -11.68 -1.94 14.03
N LEU A 127 -12.38 -1.14 13.26
CA LEU A 127 -11.86 -0.53 12.05
C LEU A 127 -12.44 0.87 11.92
N TRP A 128 -11.71 1.75 11.25
CA TRP A 128 -12.11 3.11 10.95
C TRP A 128 -11.99 3.39 9.45
N HIS A 129 -12.46 4.55 9.00
CA HIS A 129 -12.17 5.10 7.67
C HIS A 129 -12.26 4.08 6.50
N ALA A 130 -11.22 3.99 5.66
CA ALA A 130 -11.23 3.17 4.47
C ALA A 130 -11.45 1.69 4.83
N ASN A 131 -10.84 1.22 5.91
CA ASN A 131 -10.99 -0.15 6.41
C ASN A 131 -12.42 -0.51 6.78
N ALA A 132 -13.07 0.33 7.58
CA ALA A 132 -14.45 0.12 8.01
C ALA A 132 -15.40 0.14 6.80
N GLY A 133 -15.18 1.07 5.87
CA GLY A 133 -15.91 1.15 4.61
C GLY A 133 -15.77 -0.13 3.79
N ALA A 134 -14.52 -0.57 3.59
CA ALA A 134 -14.21 -1.77 2.82
C ALA A 134 -14.82 -3.04 3.44
N ARG A 135 -14.68 -3.26 4.75
CA ARG A 135 -15.29 -4.42 5.42
C ARG A 135 -16.81 -4.40 5.31
N ARG A 136 -17.45 -3.24 5.39
CA ARG A 136 -18.90 -3.11 5.18
C ARG A 136 -19.30 -3.49 3.75
N LEU A 137 -18.57 -3.00 2.75
CA LEU A 137 -18.82 -3.29 1.34
C LEU A 137 -18.64 -4.79 1.03
N LEU A 138 -17.58 -5.40 1.57
CA LEU A 138 -17.33 -6.84 1.44
C LEU A 138 -18.47 -7.67 2.06
N ASN A 139 -18.98 -7.27 3.22
CA ASN A 139 -20.14 -7.91 3.85
C ASN A 139 -21.45 -7.67 3.09
N GLN A 140 -21.52 -6.69 2.21
CA GLN A 140 -22.64 -6.43 1.29
C GLN A 140 -22.46 -7.10 -0.08
N GLY A 141 -21.39 -7.88 -0.27
CA GLY A 141 -21.11 -8.61 -1.51
C GLY A 141 -20.33 -7.83 -2.56
N ILE A 142 -19.87 -6.61 -2.25
CA ILE A 142 -18.95 -5.86 -3.13
C ILE A 142 -17.53 -6.36 -2.84
N LYS A 143 -17.01 -7.19 -3.74
CA LYS A 143 -15.67 -7.77 -3.63
C LYS A 143 -14.55 -6.74 -3.81
N ALA A 144 -13.39 -7.02 -3.23
CA ALA A 144 -12.16 -6.32 -3.59
C ALA A 144 -11.80 -6.61 -5.06
N PRO A 145 -11.26 -5.65 -5.84
CA PRO A 145 -10.79 -4.32 -5.43
C PRO A 145 -11.89 -3.25 -5.35
N MET A 146 -13.14 -3.57 -5.68
CA MET A 146 -14.22 -2.56 -5.68
C MET A 146 -14.59 -2.07 -4.28
N SER A 147 -14.33 -2.87 -3.24
CA SER A 147 -14.43 -2.46 -1.84
C SER A 147 -13.50 -1.30 -1.46
N GLY A 148 -12.37 -1.13 -2.16
CA GLY A 148 -11.47 0.02 -1.98
C GLY A 148 -11.68 1.14 -2.99
N HIS A 149 -12.52 0.95 -4.02
CA HIS A 149 -12.68 1.91 -5.11
C HIS A 149 -13.49 3.16 -4.67
N PRO A 150 -13.12 4.39 -5.09
CA PRO A 150 -13.76 5.64 -4.63
C PRO A 150 -15.24 5.77 -5.01
N LYS A 151 -15.69 4.97 -5.98
CA LYS A 151 -17.11 4.82 -6.32
C LYS A 151 -17.95 4.25 -5.17
N TYR A 152 -17.35 3.41 -4.33
CA TYR A 152 -18.05 2.66 -3.28
C TYR A 152 -17.55 3.01 -1.88
N ASN A 153 -16.24 3.25 -1.74
CA ASN A 153 -15.63 3.67 -0.49
C ASN A 153 -15.27 5.15 -0.53
N ILE A 154 -16.06 5.98 0.17
CA ILE A 154 -15.83 7.43 0.21
C ILE A 154 -14.54 7.81 0.93
N HIS A 155 -13.99 6.90 1.74
CA HIS A 155 -12.73 7.05 2.48
C HIS A 155 -11.53 6.44 1.72
N ALA A 156 -11.68 6.10 0.43
CA ALA A 156 -10.64 5.40 -0.33
C ALA A 156 -9.26 6.10 -0.34
N ASN A 157 -9.20 7.41 -0.11
CA ASN A 157 -7.95 8.17 -0.05
C ASN A 157 -7.41 8.39 1.37
N ASP A 158 -8.07 7.86 2.41
CA ASP A 158 -7.60 7.97 3.79
C ASP A 158 -6.33 7.11 4.01
N ILE A 159 -5.63 7.34 5.11
CA ILE A 159 -4.28 6.80 5.33
C ILE A 159 -4.22 5.32 5.74
N ASP A 160 -5.36 4.62 5.80
CA ASP A 160 -5.47 3.26 6.33
C ASP A 160 -4.42 2.30 5.75
N PHE A 161 -4.30 2.19 4.42
CA PHE A 161 -3.27 1.33 3.83
C PHE A 161 -1.85 1.84 4.08
N GLN A 162 -1.65 3.16 4.24
CA GLN A 162 -0.32 3.71 4.50
C GLN A 162 0.28 3.21 5.82
N ILE A 163 -0.54 3.07 6.86
CA ILE A 163 -0.10 2.64 8.19
C ILE A 163 -0.03 1.10 8.34
N GLU A 164 -0.44 0.38 7.29
CA GLU A 164 -0.55 -1.10 7.25
C GLU A 164 0.32 -1.74 6.16
N ALA A 165 1.14 -0.95 5.46
CA ALA A 165 1.93 -1.43 4.33
C ALA A 165 3.37 -1.84 4.72
N ASP A 166 3.76 -1.59 5.97
CA ASP A 166 5.11 -1.80 6.53
C ASP A 166 5.59 -3.24 6.30
N PHE A 167 4.74 -4.24 6.56
CA PHE A 167 5.07 -5.65 6.35
C PHE A 167 5.48 -5.98 4.91
N ILE A 168 4.88 -5.31 3.91
CA ILE A 168 5.23 -5.49 2.49
C ILE A 168 6.65 -5.02 2.22
N GLY A 169 7.06 -3.92 2.86
CA GLY A 169 8.41 -3.39 2.72
C GLY A 169 9.44 -4.32 3.36
N MET A 170 9.10 -4.88 4.52
CA MET A 170 9.94 -5.86 5.22
C MET A 170 10.13 -7.17 4.45
N MET A 171 9.12 -7.63 3.69
CA MET A 171 9.22 -8.82 2.85
C MET A 171 9.90 -8.59 1.48
N THR A 172 10.14 -7.32 1.09
CA THR A 172 10.74 -6.96 -0.20
C THR A 172 12.08 -6.21 -0.08
N PRO A 173 13.07 -6.75 0.68
CA PRO A 173 14.32 -6.05 0.97
C PRO A 173 15.11 -5.74 -0.31
N GLY A 174 15.26 -4.45 -0.62
CA GLY A 174 15.93 -3.95 -1.82
C GLY A 174 15.12 -4.09 -3.11
N LEU A 175 13.82 -4.38 -3.04
CA LEU A 175 12.96 -4.67 -4.20
C LEU A 175 11.74 -3.72 -4.29
N PRO A 176 11.92 -2.39 -4.39
CA PRO A 176 10.82 -1.42 -4.37
C PRO A 176 9.84 -1.56 -5.55
N GLN A 177 10.27 -2.08 -6.70
CA GLN A 177 9.31 -2.36 -7.80
C GLN A 177 8.46 -3.60 -7.53
N GLU A 178 8.98 -4.58 -6.79
CA GLU A 178 8.23 -5.77 -6.42
C GLU A 178 7.23 -5.44 -5.31
N SER A 179 7.63 -4.60 -4.36
CA SER A 179 6.79 -4.13 -3.27
C SER A 179 5.49 -3.50 -3.79
N ASN A 180 5.58 -2.67 -4.84
CA ASN A 180 4.40 -2.06 -5.48
C ASN A 180 3.38 -3.08 -5.99
N LYS A 181 3.80 -4.28 -6.42
CA LYS A 181 2.85 -5.32 -6.89
C LYS A 181 2.07 -5.94 -5.74
N TYR A 182 2.68 -6.03 -4.56
CA TYR A 182 1.98 -6.47 -3.34
C TYR A 182 1.07 -5.35 -2.83
N CYS A 183 1.56 -4.10 -2.80
CA CYS A 183 0.74 -2.96 -2.42
C CYS A 183 -0.51 -2.81 -3.29
N GLU A 184 -0.36 -2.98 -4.60
CA GLU A 184 -1.47 -2.94 -5.55
C GLU A 184 -2.53 -3.99 -5.23
N ARG A 185 -2.14 -5.15 -4.71
CA ARG A 185 -3.08 -6.23 -4.39
C ARG A 185 -3.73 -6.06 -3.02
N VAL A 186 -2.94 -5.73 -2.00
CA VAL A 186 -3.37 -5.60 -0.60
C VAL A 186 -4.11 -4.28 -0.40
N GLY A 187 -3.49 -3.15 -0.77
CA GLY A 187 -4.05 -1.82 -0.55
C GLY A 187 -5.35 -1.57 -1.32
N ARG A 188 -5.58 -2.25 -2.44
CA ARG A 188 -6.86 -2.17 -3.17
C ARG A 188 -8.04 -2.83 -2.45
N VAL A 189 -7.81 -3.55 -1.35
CA VAL A 189 -8.90 -4.07 -0.51
C VAL A 189 -9.71 -2.91 0.06
N MET A 190 -9.05 -1.84 0.51
CA MET A 190 -9.68 -0.72 1.22
C MET A 190 -9.40 0.66 0.63
N ASN A 191 -8.27 0.87 -0.03
CA ASN A 191 -7.84 2.15 -0.55
C ASN A 191 -7.73 2.21 -2.09
N HIS A 192 -7.68 3.44 -2.60
CA HIS A 192 -7.42 3.78 -3.99
C HIS A 192 -6.83 5.20 -4.04
N GLY A 193 -6.14 5.55 -5.13
CA GLY A 193 -5.60 6.91 -5.28
C GLY A 193 -4.55 7.20 -4.21
N ASP A 194 -4.65 8.35 -3.54
CA ASP A 194 -3.62 8.83 -2.62
C ASP A 194 -3.44 7.91 -1.40
N GLY A 195 -4.52 7.30 -0.90
CA GLY A 195 -4.44 6.32 0.19
C GLY A 195 -3.64 5.06 -0.21
N LEU A 196 -3.74 4.64 -1.48
CA LEU A 196 -2.94 3.53 -2.02
C LEU A 196 -1.48 3.96 -2.25
N TYR A 197 -1.27 5.15 -2.82
CA TYR A 197 0.06 5.66 -3.14
C TYR A 197 0.87 5.99 -1.89
N GLY A 198 0.22 6.44 -0.80
CA GLY A 198 0.86 6.62 0.51
C GLY A 198 1.49 5.32 1.01
N GLY A 199 0.74 4.22 0.98
CA GLY A 199 1.27 2.90 1.35
C GLY A 199 2.39 2.42 0.42
N MET A 200 2.25 2.60 -0.90
CA MET A 200 3.34 2.27 -1.85
C MET A 200 4.63 3.07 -1.56
N PHE A 201 4.49 4.35 -1.23
CA PHE A 201 5.62 5.22 -0.90
C PHE A 201 6.34 4.72 0.36
N VAL A 202 5.61 4.53 1.47
CA VAL A 202 6.18 4.03 2.73
C VAL A 202 6.82 2.65 2.55
N THR A 203 6.15 1.75 1.81
CA THR A 203 6.68 0.42 1.48
C THR A 203 8.01 0.52 0.71
N GLY A 204 8.09 1.41 -0.27
CA GLY A 204 9.31 1.65 -1.03
C GLY A 204 10.46 2.13 -0.13
N MET A 205 10.17 3.01 0.84
CA MET A 205 11.15 3.45 1.84
C MET A 205 11.68 2.28 2.67
N TYR A 206 10.79 1.42 3.18
CA TYR A 206 11.18 0.20 3.89
C TYR A 206 12.08 -0.71 3.04
N ALA A 207 11.70 -0.97 1.78
CA ALA A 207 12.47 -1.80 0.88
C ALA A 207 13.90 -1.25 0.66
N VAL A 208 14.05 0.07 0.50
CA VAL A 208 15.35 0.73 0.31
C VAL A 208 16.18 0.77 1.60
N ALA A 209 15.55 0.90 2.77
CA ALA A 209 16.19 0.96 4.09
C ALA A 209 17.00 -0.30 4.47
N PHE A 210 16.81 -1.41 3.74
CA PHE A 210 17.67 -2.60 3.90
C PHE A 210 19.15 -2.36 3.57
N PHE A 211 19.41 -1.25 2.91
CA PHE A 211 20.54 -1.10 2.03
C PHE A 211 21.02 0.35 1.91
N GLU A 212 20.22 1.29 2.40
CA GLU A 212 20.55 2.69 2.64
C GLU A 212 20.30 2.98 4.12
N SER A 213 21.23 3.66 4.77
CA SER A 213 21.16 4.01 6.20
C SER A 213 20.92 5.49 6.45
N ASP A 214 21.15 6.33 5.43
CA ASP A 214 20.85 7.76 5.50
C ASP A 214 19.36 7.99 5.20
N PRO A 215 18.54 8.37 6.19
CA PRO A 215 17.11 8.57 5.99
C PRO A 215 16.80 9.73 5.03
N ARG A 216 17.77 10.59 4.69
CA ARG A 216 17.59 11.66 3.69
C ARG A 216 17.74 11.17 2.26
N LYS A 217 18.29 9.97 2.05
CA LYS A 217 18.45 9.33 0.74
C LYS A 217 17.36 8.31 0.42
N ILE A 218 16.63 7.89 1.45
CA ILE A 218 15.42 7.07 1.37
C ILE A 218 14.27 7.99 0.98
#